data_AF-A0A4Y2HAG2-F1
#
_entry.id   AF-A0A4Y2HAG2-F1
#
_cell.length_a   1.000
_cell.length_b   1.000
_cell.length_c   1.000
_cell.angle_alpha   90.00
_cell.angle_beta   90.00
_cell.angle_gamma   90.00
#
_symmetry.space_group_name_H-M   'P 1'
#
loop_
_entity.id
_entity.type
_entity.pdbx_description
1 polymer ?
#
loop_
_entity_poly.entity_id
_entity_poly.type
_entity_poly.pdbx_seq_one_letter_code
_entity_poly.pdbx_strand_id
1 'polypeptide(L)'
;MASLNDYLDQLGRWLIRWKVQVNSDKCQSVYFTRRRTTPSPPKLYRRPIPWKDETKYLGVTLDKRLTYKTHVTEVRNKVTAINTKLYYVMGKNSKLSLRNKLLLYKTLMRPIMSYASPVWGAAAKTPINKLEIAQNKIARQITQAPWYVRNKQIQKELKLTSVLDFFRKLASKFFNNIDNSTNPAITEIPRYDPTEHRKRRRPRTLIG
;
A
#
# COMPACT_ATOMS: atom_id res chain seq x y z
N MET A 1 -8.42 -19.31 -18.76
CA MET A 1 -9.00 -20.03 -17.60
C MET A 1 -8.58 -21.50 -17.60
N ALA A 2 -8.56 -22.19 -18.75
CA ALA A 2 -7.98 -23.53 -18.87
C ALA A 2 -6.56 -23.59 -18.27
N SER A 3 -5.65 -22.72 -18.74
CA SER A 3 -4.27 -22.68 -18.25
C SER A 3 -4.12 -22.54 -16.73
N LEU A 4 -4.91 -21.70 -16.06
CA LEU A 4 -4.81 -21.51 -14.61
C LEU A 4 -5.22 -22.76 -13.83
N ASN A 5 -6.33 -23.40 -14.22
CA ASN A 5 -6.76 -24.63 -13.55
C ASN A 5 -5.78 -25.78 -13.84
N ASP A 6 -5.24 -25.85 -15.06
CA ASP A 6 -4.21 -26.84 -15.42
C ASP A 6 -2.96 -26.69 -14.53
N TYR A 7 -2.52 -25.45 -14.29
CA TYR A 7 -1.42 -25.16 -13.37
C TYR A 7 -1.75 -25.51 -11.91
N LEU A 8 -2.97 -25.22 -11.46
CA LEU A 8 -3.40 -25.57 -10.09
C LEU A 8 -3.50 -27.08 -9.88
N ASP A 9 -3.85 -27.84 -10.92
CA ASP A 9 -3.86 -29.30 -10.88
C ASP A 9 -2.44 -29.86 -10.83
N GLN A 10 -1.51 -29.32 -11.63
CA GLN A 10 -0.08 -29.67 -11.56
C GLN A 10 0.51 -29.34 -10.18
N LEU A 11 0.19 -28.16 -9.65
CA LEU A 11 0.57 -27.74 -8.30
C LEU A 11 0.00 -28.70 -7.25
N GLY A 12 -1.27 -29.10 -7.38
CA GLY A 12 -1.90 -30.07 -6.50
C GLY A 12 -1.18 -31.42 -6.48
N ARG A 13 -0.79 -31.94 -7.66
CA ARG A 13 0.00 -33.18 -7.75
C ARG A 13 1.38 -33.04 -7.09
N TRP A 14 2.03 -31.89 -7.30
CA TRP A 14 3.31 -31.59 -6.68
C TRP A 14 3.19 -31.54 -5.15
N LEU A 15 2.19 -30.82 -4.62
CA LEU A 15 1.95 -30.71 -3.18
C LEU A 15 1.71 -32.08 -2.53
N ILE A 16 0.93 -32.96 -3.20
CA ILE A 16 0.71 -34.34 -2.75
C ILE A 16 2.02 -35.14 -2.75
N ARG A 17 2.79 -35.07 -3.84
CA ARG A 17 4.08 -35.77 -3.97
C ARG A 17 5.04 -35.39 -2.85
N TRP A 18 5.07 -34.12 -2.48
CA TRP A 18 5.93 -33.58 -1.42
C TRP A 18 5.28 -33.58 -0.04
N LYS A 19 4.09 -34.18 0.12
CA LYS A 19 3.34 -34.26 1.39
C LYS A 19 3.10 -32.89 2.05
N VAL A 20 2.94 -31.84 1.24
CA VAL A 20 2.65 -30.47 1.71
C VAL A 20 1.14 -30.26 1.77
N GLN A 21 0.60 -30.14 2.99
CA GLN A 21 -0.82 -29.88 3.20
C GLN A 21 -1.13 -28.39 3.10
N VAL A 22 -1.98 -28.00 2.15
CA VAL A 22 -2.47 -26.63 2.00
C VAL A 22 -3.75 -26.44 2.80
N ASN A 23 -3.81 -25.35 3.56
CA ASN A 23 -5.03 -24.92 4.24
C ASN A 23 -5.96 -24.23 3.22
N SER A 24 -6.99 -24.95 2.76
CA SER A 24 -7.96 -24.44 1.79
C SER A 24 -8.74 -23.22 2.27
N ASP A 25 -8.95 -23.08 3.58
CA ASP A 25 -9.74 -21.99 4.15
C ASP A 25 -8.99 -20.65 4.12
N LYS A 26 -7.65 -20.71 4.08
CA LYS A 26 -6.79 -19.54 3.85
C LYS A 26 -6.67 -19.17 2.37
N CYS A 27 -7.03 -20.06 1.45
CA CYS A 27 -6.98 -19.78 0.02
C CYS A 27 -8.10 -18.82 -0.41
N GLN A 28 -7.73 -17.81 -1.18
CA GLN A 28 -8.67 -16.81 -1.70
C GLN A 28 -8.32 -16.52 -3.15
N SER A 29 -9.34 -16.25 -3.97
CA SER A 29 -9.13 -15.84 -5.34
C SER A 29 -9.71 -14.43 -5.54
N VAL A 30 -8.97 -13.58 -6.26
CA VAL A 30 -9.43 -12.23 -6.63
C VAL A 30 -9.23 -12.04 -8.12
N TYR A 31 -10.30 -11.64 -8.82
CA TYR A 31 -10.26 -11.43 -10.26
C TYR A 31 -10.14 -9.95 -10.59
N PHE A 32 -8.92 -9.48 -10.84
CA PHE A 32 -8.64 -8.08 -11.16
C PHE A 32 -9.13 -7.70 -12.57
N THR A 33 -10.37 -7.23 -12.65
CA THR A 33 -10.99 -6.85 -13.93
C THR A 33 -11.94 -5.67 -13.79
N ARG A 34 -12.18 -4.97 -14.91
CA ARG A 34 -13.25 -3.96 -15.04
C ARG A 34 -14.52 -4.54 -15.65
N ARG A 35 -14.46 -5.78 -16.16
CA ARG A 35 -15.62 -6.49 -16.70
C ARG A 35 -16.59 -6.83 -15.55
N ARG A 36 -17.88 -6.84 -15.86
CA ARG A 36 -18.93 -7.19 -14.89
C ARG A 36 -19.05 -8.70 -14.67
N THR A 37 -18.62 -9.49 -15.65
CA THR A 37 -18.69 -10.95 -15.61
C THR A 37 -17.50 -11.54 -14.85
N THR A 38 -17.79 -12.41 -13.89
CA THR A 38 -16.81 -13.22 -13.18
C THR A 38 -16.83 -14.65 -13.74
N PRO A 39 -15.67 -15.20 -14.14
CA PRO A 39 -15.59 -16.58 -14.59
C PRO A 39 -15.76 -17.55 -13.42
N SER A 40 -15.85 -18.85 -13.72
CA SER A 40 -15.90 -19.90 -12.70
C SER A 40 -14.70 -19.82 -11.74
N PRO A 41 -14.90 -20.11 -10.44
CA PRO A 41 -13.82 -20.02 -9.47
C PRO A 41 -12.71 -21.04 -9.79
N PRO A 42 -11.43 -20.67 -9.57
CA PRO A 42 -10.33 -21.61 -9.70
C PRO A 42 -10.47 -22.74 -8.67
N LYS A 43 -9.98 -23.93 -9.01
CA LYS A 43 -10.09 -25.10 -8.14
C LYS A 43 -8.70 -25.58 -7.71
N LEU A 44 -8.56 -25.97 -6.45
CA LEU A 44 -7.39 -26.68 -5.92
C LEU A 44 -7.88 -27.95 -5.23
N TYR A 45 -7.29 -29.10 -5.54
CA TYR A 45 -7.78 -30.41 -5.09
C TYR A 45 -9.26 -30.66 -5.42
N ARG A 46 -9.71 -30.20 -6.59
CA ARG A 46 -11.13 -30.22 -7.01
C ARG A 46 -12.09 -29.41 -6.12
N ARG A 47 -11.58 -28.69 -5.10
CA ARG A 47 -12.35 -27.76 -4.27
C ARG A 47 -12.29 -26.35 -4.85
N PRO A 48 -13.42 -25.64 -4.98
CA PRO A 48 -13.41 -24.27 -5.49
C PRO A 48 -12.82 -23.31 -4.46
N ILE A 49 -11.93 -22.42 -4.92
CA ILE A 49 -11.42 -21.32 -4.12
C ILE A 49 -12.37 -20.13 -4.31
N PRO A 50 -13.07 -19.66 -3.26
CA PRO A 50 -14.11 -18.64 -3.40
C PRO A 50 -13.53 -17.33 -3.93
N TRP A 51 -14.30 -16.66 -4.79
CA TRP A 51 -14.01 -15.29 -5.21
C TRP A 51 -14.21 -14.33 -4.04
N LYS A 52 -13.25 -13.42 -3.85
CA LYS A 52 -13.37 -12.29 -2.93
C LYS A 52 -13.16 -10.97 -3.67
N ASP A 53 -13.79 -9.92 -3.15
CA ASP A 53 -13.62 -8.57 -3.68
C ASP A 53 -12.31 -7.92 -3.20
N GLU A 54 -11.72 -8.44 -2.13
CA GLU A 54 -10.42 -8.00 -1.65
C GLU A 54 -9.61 -9.18 -1.08
N THR A 55 -8.28 -9.05 -1.14
CA THR A 55 -7.36 -9.98 -0.50
C THR A 55 -6.15 -9.24 0.06
N LYS A 56 -5.55 -9.78 1.11
CA LYS A 56 -4.39 -9.19 1.76
C LYS A 56 -3.14 -9.98 1.39
N TYR A 57 -2.20 -9.31 0.76
CA TYR A 57 -0.92 -9.89 0.36
C TYR A 57 0.23 -9.08 0.95
N LEU A 58 1.07 -9.74 1.76
CA LEU A 58 2.21 -9.12 2.45
C LEU A 58 1.86 -7.77 3.11
N GLY A 59 0.72 -7.71 3.81
CA GLY A 59 0.28 -6.49 4.50
C GLY A 59 -0.37 -5.42 3.63
N VAL A 60 -0.50 -5.63 2.32
CA VAL A 60 -1.23 -4.75 1.39
C VAL A 60 -2.59 -5.35 1.04
N THR A 61 -3.67 -4.58 1.26
CA THR A 61 -5.02 -5.00 0.86
C THR A 61 -5.26 -4.62 -0.61
N LEU A 62 -5.46 -5.61 -1.46
CA LEU A 62 -5.74 -5.48 -2.89
C LEU A 62 -7.24 -5.64 -3.12
N ASP A 63 -7.91 -4.57 -3.55
CA ASP A 63 -9.30 -4.63 -3.99
C ASP A 63 -9.39 -5.05 -5.46
N LYS A 64 -10.51 -5.66 -5.87
CA LYS A 64 -10.80 -6.13 -7.23
C LYS A 64 -10.53 -5.10 -8.33
N ARG A 65 -10.64 -3.81 -8.01
CA ARG A 65 -10.43 -2.68 -8.92
C ARG A 65 -9.06 -1.99 -8.76
N LEU A 66 -8.22 -2.45 -7.84
CA LEU A 66 -6.92 -1.86 -7.50
C LEU A 66 -7.02 -0.35 -7.21
N THR A 67 -8.08 0.07 -6.51
CA THR A 67 -8.25 1.45 -6.04
C THR A 67 -7.51 1.71 -4.73
N TYR A 68 -7.20 0.66 -3.97
CA TYR A 68 -6.54 0.70 -2.66
C TYR A 68 -7.30 1.50 -1.60
N LYS A 69 -8.61 1.71 -1.77
CA LYS A 69 -9.44 2.50 -0.85
C LYS A 69 -9.47 1.86 0.56
N THR A 70 -9.64 0.55 0.63
CA THR A 70 -9.69 -0.20 1.90
C THR A 70 -8.32 -0.18 2.58
N HIS A 71 -7.27 -0.53 1.84
CA HIS A 71 -5.87 -0.44 2.30
C HIS A 71 -5.51 0.92 2.91
N VAL A 72 -5.76 2.02 2.17
CA VAL A 72 -5.42 3.36 2.66
C VAL A 72 -6.24 3.75 3.89
N THR A 73 -7.48 3.28 3.99
CA THR A 73 -8.31 3.50 5.18
C THR A 73 -7.76 2.74 6.38
N GLU A 74 -7.33 1.49 6.21
CA GLU A 74 -6.66 0.72 7.26
C GLU A 74 -5.35 1.39 7.71
N VAL A 75 -4.51 1.83 6.77
CA VAL A 75 -3.25 2.54 7.06
C VAL A 75 -3.52 3.81 7.85
N ARG A 76 -4.50 4.62 7.41
CA ARG A 76 -4.94 5.81 8.14
C ARG A 76 -5.37 5.44 9.56
N ASN A 77 -6.22 4.43 9.72
CA ASN A 77 -6.77 4.03 11.01
C ASN A 77 -5.67 3.58 11.98
N LYS A 78 -4.67 2.82 11.49
CA LYS A 78 -3.49 2.43 12.27
C LYS A 78 -2.70 3.65 12.75
N VAL A 79 -2.45 4.60 11.84
CA VAL A 79 -1.74 5.83 12.19
C VAL A 79 -2.51 6.66 13.20
N THR A 80 -3.83 6.82 13.01
CA THR A 80 -4.66 7.56 13.97
C THR A 80 -4.70 6.85 15.32
N ALA A 81 -4.77 5.53 15.36
CA ALA A 81 -4.74 4.78 16.62
C ALA A 81 -3.43 5.00 17.39
N ILE A 82 -2.29 5.02 16.70
CA ILE A 82 -0.99 5.35 17.32
C ILE A 82 -0.97 6.80 17.80
N ASN A 83 -1.48 7.73 17.00
CA ASN A 83 -1.54 9.14 17.39
C ASN A 83 -2.44 9.36 18.62
N THR A 84 -3.56 8.63 18.72
CA THR A 84 -4.44 8.65 19.90
C THR A 84 -3.73 8.10 21.13
N LYS A 85 -3.01 6.97 21.00
CA LYS A 85 -2.21 6.42 22.12
C LYS A 85 -1.12 7.39 22.59
N LEU A 86 -0.53 8.14 21.66
CA LEU A 86 0.49 9.15 21.94
C LEU A 86 -0.09 10.54 22.22
N TYR A 87 -1.41 10.68 22.41
CA TYR A 87 -2.07 11.98 22.49
C TYR A 87 -1.46 12.87 23.57
N TYR A 88 -1.22 12.33 24.77
CA TYR A 88 -0.63 13.08 25.88
C TYR A 88 0.81 13.52 25.62
N VAL A 89 1.60 12.71 24.92
CA VAL A 89 3.01 13.00 24.60
C VAL A 89 3.13 13.99 23.44
N MET A 90 2.22 13.91 22.47
CA MET A 90 2.19 14.75 21.27
C MET A 90 1.40 16.04 21.46
N GLY A 91 0.55 16.10 22.50
CA GLY A 91 -0.38 17.20 22.76
C GLY A 91 0.25 18.48 23.30
N LYS A 92 -0.62 19.47 23.54
CA LYS A 92 -0.26 20.82 24.00
C LYS A 92 0.37 20.85 25.38
N ASN A 93 -0.09 19.97 26.27
CA ASN A 93 0.37 19.91 27.66
C ASN A 93 1.71 19.17 27.82
N SER A 94 2.26 18.62 26.74
CA SER A 94 3.53 17.90 26.77
C SER A 94 4.71 18.86 26.72
N LYS A 95 5.63 18.72 27.69
CA LYS A 95 6.93 19.40 27.74
C LYS A 95 7.93 18.91 26.68
N LEU A 96 7.55 17.92 25.85
CA LEU A 96 8.43 17.36 24.83
C LEU A 96 8.75 18.40 23.75
N SER A 97 10.02 18.51 23.37
CA SER A 97 10.46 19.45 22.34
C SER A 97 9.81 19.15 20.98
N LEU A 98 9.65 20.20 20.15
CA LEU A 98 9.14 20.08 18.79
C LEU A 98 9.91 19.01 17.98
N ARG A 99 11.24 19.01 18.12
CA ARG A 99 12.14 18.06 17.47
C ARG A 99 11.82 16.61 17.84
N ASN A 100 11.59 16.33 19.12
CA ASN A 100 11.30 14.97 19.59
C ASN A 100 9.88 14.53 19.20
N LYS A 101 8.88 15.43 19.24
CA LYS A 101 7.54 15.16 18.70
C LYS A 101 7.59 14.82 17.20
N LEU A 102 8.36 15.59 16.43
CA LEU A 102 8.59 15.31 15.01
C LEU A 102 9.34 13.99 14.77
N LEU A 103 10.30 13.67 15.63
CA LEU A 103 11.02 12.40 15.58
C LEU A 103 10.05 11.23 15.77
N LEU A 104 9.18 11.26 16.79
CA LEU A 104 8.16 10.23 17.03
C LEU A 104 7.25 10.02 15.82
N TYR A 105 6.81 11.10 15.19
CA TYR A 105 6.03 10.99 13.95
C TYR A 105 6.82 10.28 12.83
N LYS A 106 8.07 10.68 12.60
CA LYS A 106 8.92 10.11 11.55
C LYS A 106 9.30 8.65 11.81
N THR A 107 9.40 8.23 13.06
CA THR A 107 9.81 6.86 13.42
C THR A 107 8.64 5.89 13.55
N LEU A 108 7.48 6.33 14.04
CA LEU A 108 6.35 5.43 14.32
C LEU A 108 5.27 5.49 13.25
N MET A 109 4.88 6.70 12.82
CA MET A 109 3.69 6.88 11.97
C MET A 109 4.04 6.90 10.48
N ARG A 110 5.12 7.59 10.12
CA ARG A 110 5.55 7.71 8.72
C ARG A 110 5.87 6.36 8.07
N PRO A 111 6.54 5.39 8.74
CA PRO A 111 6.81 4.09 8.14
C PRO A 111 5.53 3.30 7.84
N ILE A 112 4.52 3.40 8.70
CA ILE A 112 3.20 2.77 8.49
C ILE A 112 2.51 3.39 7.28
N MET A 113 2.55 4.73 7.16
CA MET A 113 2.01 5.41 5.99
C MET A 113 2.72 5.00 4.69
N SER A 114 4.04 4.78 4.72
CA SER A 114 4.85 4.55 3.52
C SER A 114 5.08 3.09 3.14
N TYR A 115 4.65 2.15 3.98
CA TYR A 115 4.85 0.72 3.74
C TYR A 115 4.26 0.31 2.38
N ALA A 116 5.07 -0.34 1.54
CA ALA A 116 4.72 -0.75 0.17
C ALA A 116 4.19 0.38 -0.74
N SER A 117 4.48 1.65 -0.42
CA SER A 117 4.04 2.80 -1.23
C SER A 117 4.46 2.77 -2.71
N PRO A 118 5.58 2.14 -3.14
CA PRO A 118 5.84 1.97 -4.57
C PRO A 118 4.75 1.17 -5.31
N VAL A 119 4.01 0.30 -4.60
CA VAL A 119 2.96 -0.55 -5.20
C VAL A 119 1.63 0.18 -5.31
N TRP A 120 1.17 0.80 -4.22
CA TRP A 120 -0.17 1.41 -4.15
C TRP A 120 -0.15 2.95 -4.18
N GLY A 121 1.02 3.59 -4.09
CA GLY A 121 1.14 5.05 -4.09
C GLY A 121 0.69 5.70 -5.41
N ALA A 122 0.69 4.92 -6.50
CA ALA A 122 0.10 5.30 -7.79
C ALA A 122 -1.45 5.28 -7.80
N ALA A 123 -2.11 4.96 -6.68
CA ALA A 123 -3.57 4.92 -6.56
C ALA A 123 -4.24 6.27 -6.89
N ALA A 124 -5.58 6.28 -6.87
CA ALA A 124 -6.35 7.50 -7.06
C ALA A 124 -5.91 8.61 -6.06
N LYS A 125 -5.98 9.87 -6.49
CA LYS A 125 -5.62 11.03 -5.64
C LYS A 125 -6.46 11.08 -4.35
N THR A 126 -7.71 10.59 -4.42
CA THR A 126 -8.67 10.64 -3.32
C THR A 126 -8.24 9.81 -2.10
N PRO A 127 -7.84 8.52 -2.20
CA PRO A 127 -7.19 7.79 -1.11
C PRO A 127 -5.96 8.50 -0.55
N ILE A 128 -5.01 8.91 -1.40
CA ILE A 128 -3.75 9.52 -0.95
C ILE A 128 -4.00 10.80 -0.16
N ASN A 129 -4.97 11.63 -0.58
CA ASN A 129 -5.35 12.83 0.14
C ASN A 129 -5.81 12.56 1.58
N LYS A 130 -6.41 11.39 1.87
CA LYS A 130 -6.77 11.02 3.25
C LYS A 130 -5.54 10.86 4.15
N LEU A 131 -4.42 10.38 3.61
CA LEU A 131 -3.15 10.28 4.34
C LEU A 131 -2.50 11.65 4.50
N GLU A 132 -2.56 12.51 3.47
CA GLU A 132 -2.10 13.89 3.55
C GLU A 132 -2.85 14.67 4.64
N ILE A 133 -4.17 14.52 4.73
CA ILE A 133 -4.98 15.10 5.80
C ILE A 133 -4.54 14.56 7.17
N ALA A 134 -4.26 13.26 7.30
CA ALA A 134 -3.77 12.69 8.55
C ALA A 134 -2.40 13.27 8.94
N GLN A 135 -1.46 13.36 8.00
CA GLN A 135 -0.15 14.01 8.21
C GLN A 135 -0.34 15.46 8.67
N ASN A 136 -1.22 16.23 8.03
CA ASN A 136 -1.47 17.63 8.36
C ASN A 136 -2.07 17.81 9.76
N LYS A 137 -2.99 16.91 10.16
CA LYS A 137 -3.53 16.91 11.53
C LYS A 137 -2.44 16.67 12.56
N ILE A 138 -1.57 15.70 12.32
CA ILE A 138 -0.45 15.39 13.22
C ILE A 138 0.57 16.54 13.24
N ALA A 139 0.93 17.09 12.09
CA ALA A 139 1.85 18.22 11.98
C ALA A 139 1.36 19.44 12.77
N ARG A 140 0.05 19.74 12.68
CA ARG A 140 -0.57 20.81 13.47
C ARG A 140 -0.59 20.51 14.96
N GLN A 141 -0.83 19.26 15.36
CA GLN A 141 -0.71 18.83 16.75
C GLN A 141 0.73 18.97 17.26
N ILE A 142 1.74 18.71 16.43
CA ILE A 142 3.14 18.86 16.81
C ILE A 142 3.51 20.33 17.05
N THR A 143 3.10 21.23 16.14
CA THR A 143 3.42 22.67 16.22
C THR A 143 2.50 23.46 17.13
N GLN A 144 1.35 22.92 17.51
CA GLN A 144 0.28 23.66 18.20
C GLN A 144 -0.17 24.91 17.41
N ALA A 145 -0.09 24.85 16.08
CA ALA A 145 -0.39 25.99 15.23
C ALA A 145 -1.91 26.30 15.20
N PRO A 146 -2.31 27.57 15.38
CA PRO A 146 -3.70 28.02 15.25
C PRO A 146 -4.34 27.68 13.90
N TRP A 147 -5.67 27.56 13.87
CA TRP A 147 -6.43 27.10 12.70
C TRP A 147 -6.16 27.91 11.41
N TYR A 148 -5.89 29.21 11.53
CA TYR A 148 -5.64 30.11 10.41
C TYR A 148 -4.24 29.94 9.78
N VAL A 149 -3.31 29.26 10.45
CA VAL A 149 -1.98 28.97 9.89
C VAL A 149 -2.14 27.93 8.78
N ARG A 150 -1.69 28.25 7.58
CA ARG A 150 -1.80 27.37 6.40
C ARG A 150 -0.97 26.10 6.59
N ASN A 151 -1.53 24.93 6.25
CA ASN A 151 -0.82 23.64 6.34
C ASN A 151 0.52 23.64 5.59
N LYS A 152 0.58 24.29 4.42
CA LYS A 152 1.82 24.42 3.62
C LYS A 152 2.95 25.12 4.39
N GLN A 153 2.62 26.10 5.22
CA GLN A 153 3.58 26.81 6.07
C GLN A 153 4.12 25.89 7.17
N ILE A 154 3.23 25.18 7.87
CA ILE A 154 3.59 24.19 8.90
C ILE A 154 4.51 23.11 8.33
N GLN A 155 4.19 22.59 7.14
CA GLN A 155 5.03 21.60 6.46
C GLN A 155 6.44 22.15 6.15
N LYS A 156 6.52 23.39 5.67
CA LYS A 156 7.80 24.06 5.36
C LYS A 156 8.65 24.23 6.62
N GLU A 157 8.07 24.71 7.71
CA GLU A 157 8.74 24.89 9.00
C GLU A 157 9.25 23.57 9.58
N LEU A 158 8.44 22.51 9.53
CA LEU A 158 8.83 21.18 9.99
C LEU A 158 9.77 20.43 9.02
N LYS A 159 10.09 21.02 7.85
CA LYS A 159 10.81 20.38 6.75
C LYS A 159 10.19 19.02 6.39
N LEU A 160 8.86 18.95 6.38
CA LEU A 160 8.08 17.78 5.99
C LEU A 160 7.72 17.88 4.51
N THR A 161 8.03 16.83 3.75
CA THR A 161 7.54 16.67 2.38
C THR A 161 6.08 16.22 2.40
N SER A 162 5.34 16.49 1.33
CA SER A 162 4.02 15.88 1.14
C SER A 162 4.15 14.34 1.18
N VAL A 163 3.05 13.67 1.54
CA VAL A 163 2.98 12.21 1.54
C VAL A 163 3.23 11.68 0.13
N LEU A 164 2.65 12.34 -0.88
CA LEU A 164 2.82 11.96 -2.28
C LEU A 164 4.29 12.07 -2.72
N ASP A 165 4.95 13.20 -2.44
CA ASP A 165 6.35 13.39 -2.86
C ASP A 165 7.29 12.44 -2.13
N PHE A 166 6.98 12.09 -0.87
CA PHE A 166 7.72 11.06 -0.16
C PHE A 166 7.57 9.69 -0.84
N PHE A 167 6.34 9.33 -1.25
CA PHE A 167 6.11 8.08 -1.97
C PHE A 167 6.80 8.05 -3.33
N ARG A 168 6.81 9.18 -4.06
CA ARG A 168 7.56 9.33 -5.31
C ARG A 168 9.05 9.06 -5.11
N LYS A 169 9.64 9.61 -4.04
CA LYS A 169 11.05 9.36 -3.71
C LYS A 169 11.32 7.89 -3.41
N LEU A 170 10.44 7.24 -2.65
CA LEU A 170 10.55 5.81 -2.35
C LEU A 170 10.38 4.94 -3.60
N ALA A 171 9.41 5.28 -4.46
CA ALA A 171 9.18 4.57 -5.71
C ALA A 171 10.37 4.72 -6.66
N SER A 172 10.90 5.93 -6.84
CA SER A 172 12.08 6.18 -7.67
C SER A 172 13.27 5.34 -7.21
N LYS A 173 13.56 5.33 -5.89
CA LYS A 173 14.62 4.49 -5.34
C LYS A 173 14.35 2.99 -5.57
N PHE A 174 13.12 2.54 -5.37
CA PHE A 174 12.73 1.14 -5.54
C PHE A 174 12.89 0.68 -6.99
N PHE A 175 12.36 1.44 -7.95
CA PHE A 175 12.42 1.07 -9.36
C PHE A 175 13.83 1.20 -9.94
N ASN A 176 14.62 2.21 -9.53
CA ASN A 176 16.03 2.29 -9.92
C ASN A 176 16.83 1.08 -9.42
N ASN A 177 16.55 0.59 -8.20
CA ASN A 177 17.19 -0.61 -7.69
C ASN A 177 16.80 -1.86 -8.47
N ILE A 178 15.55 -1.95 -8.94
CA ILE A 178 15.09 -3.05 -9.81
C ILE A 178 15.79 -2.99 -11.16
N ASP A 179 15.83 -1.81 -11.77
CA ASP A 179 16.40 -1.62 -13.10
C ASP A 179 17.93 -1.86 -13.12
N ASN A 180 18.60 -1.61 -11.98
CA ASN A 180 20.03 -1.86 -11.81
C ASN A 180 20.36 -3.23 -11.17
N SER A 181 19.36 -4.09 -10.95
CA SER A 181 19.61 -5.37 -10.29
C SER A 181 20.28 -6.38 -11.23
N THR A 182 21.22 -7.16 -10.69
CA THR A 182 21.92 -8.24 -11.41
C THR A 182 21.20 -9.59 -11.30
N ASN A 183 20.06 -9.64 -10.60
CA ASN A 183 19.35 -10.89 -10.34
C ASN A 183 18.62 -11.34 -11.62
N PRO A 184 18.89 -12.55 -12.15
CA PRO A 184 18.29 -13.04 -13.39
C PRO A 184 16.76 -13.06 -13.31
N ALA A 185 16.19 -13.48 -12.18
CA ALA A 185 14.74 -13.54 -11.99
C ALA A 185 14.07 -12.16 -12.04
N ILE A 186 14.79 -11.09 -11.70
CA ILE A 186 14.27 -9.71 -11.82
C ILE A 186 14.39 -9.23 -13.26
N THR A 187 15.49 -9.56 -13.94
CA THR A 187 15.69 -9.19 -15.36
C THR A 187 14.70 -9.87 -16.29
N GLU A 188 14.22 -11.07 -15.94
CA GLU A 188 13.19 -11.81 -16.67
C GLU A 188 11.78 -11.20 -16.51
N ILE A 189 11.57 -10.30 -15.54
CA ILE A 189 10.26 -9.67 -15.35
C ILE A 189 9.95 -8.77 -16.56
N PRO A 190 8.81 -8.98 -17.26
CA PRO A 190 8.45 -8.16 -18.41
C PRO A 190 8.37 -6.68 -18.05
N ARG A 191 9.06 -5.85 -18.82
CA ARG A 191 8.90 -4.39 -18.76
C ARG A 191 7.56 -4.01 -19.37
N TYR A 192 6.89 -3.04 -18.78
CA TYR A 192 5.65 -2.47 -19.32
C TYR A 192 5.80 -0.95 -19.43
N ASP A 193 5.19 -0.35 -20.45
CA ASP A 193 5.12 1.10 -20.55
C ASP A 193 4.05 1.64 -19.58
N PRO A 194 4.42 2.51 -18.61
CA PRO A 194 3.44 3.16 -17.75
C PRO A 194 2.44 4.06 -18.49
N THR A 195 2.72 4.48 -19.74
CA THR A 195 1.90 5.43 -20.51
C THR A 195 0.82 4.80 -21.39
N GLU A 196 1.01 3.56 -21.86
CA GLU A 196 0.14 2.87 -22.84
C GLU A 196 -1.31 2.69 -22.38
N HIS A 197 -1.60 2.76 -21.07
CA HIS A 197 -2.94 2.50 -20.55
C HIS A 197 -3.39 3.54 -19.52
N ARG A 198 -3.70 4.76 -19.99
CA ARG A 198 -4.27 5.87 -19.16
C ARG A 198 -5.44 5.45 -18.26
N LYS A 199 -6.21 4.44 -18.67
CA LYS A 199 -7.36 3.93 -17.93
C LYS A 199 -6.98 3.03 -16.73
N ARG A 200 -5.75 2.52 -16.63
CA ARG A 200 -5.27 1.64 -15.54
C ARG A 200 -3.99 2.24 -14.94
N ARG A 201 -4.10 2.82 -13.73
CA ARG A 201 -2.91 3.32 -13.01
C ARG A 201 -2.02 2.15 -12.66
N ARG A 202 -0.74 2.24 -13.01
CA ARG A 202 0.27 1.21 -12.73
C ARG A 202 1.28 1.74 -11.72
N PRO A 203 1.94 0.89 -10.92
CA PRO A 203 2.93 1.32 -9.93
C PRO A 203 3.97 2.32 -10.46
N ARG A 204 4.50 2.11 -11.68
CA ARG A 204 5.50 3.01 -12.30
C ARG A 204 4.95 4.40 -12.69
N THR A 205 3.63 4.59 -12.79
CA THR A 205 3.02 5.92 -13.04
C THR A 205 3.15 6.87 -11.85
N LEU A 206 3.74 6.43 -10.74
CA LEU A 206 4.05 7.31 -9.62
C LEU A 206 5.29 8.17 -9.89
N ILE A 207 6.22 7.69 -10.74
CA ILE A 207 7.48 8.39 -11.04
C ILE A 207 7.29 9.42 -12.17
N GLY A 208 6.44 9.11 -13.15
CA GLY A 208 6.04 10.03 -14.24
C GLY A 208 4.96 11.02 -13.82
#